data_AF-A0A2N7XU89-F1
#
_entry.id   AF-A0A2N7XU89-F1
#
_cell.length_a   1.000
_cell.length_b   1.000
_cell.length_c   1.000
_cell.angle_alpha   90.00
_cell.angle_beta   90.00
_cell.angle_gamma   90.00
#
_symmetry.space_group_name_H-M   'P 1'
#
loop_
_entity.id
_entity.type
_entity.pdbx_description
1 polymer ?
#
loop_
_entity_poly.entity_id
_entity_poly.type
_entity_poly.pdbx_seq_one_letter_code
_entity_poly.pdbx_strand_id
1 'polypeptide(L)'
;ATTGDGLVAALQILAELVWAGAPASELLHRFEPLPQLLKNVRFAGGKPLEAEAVKAVIAEAEAELKGKGRLVIRPSGTEPVIRVMAEGDDPA
;
A
#
# COMPACT_ATOMS: atom_id res chain seq x y z
N ALA A 1 14.29 -11.85 -21.02
CA ALA A 1 13.07 -11.20 -20.48
C ALA A 1 13.51 -10.00 -19.65
N THR A 2 13.03 -8.79 -19.96
CA THR A 2 13.29 -7.58 -19.16
C THR A 2 12.24 -7.49 -18.05
N THR A 3 12.39 -8.33 -17.04
CA THR A 3 11.52 -8.37 -15.85
C THR A 3 12.22 -7.72 -14.66
N GLY A 4 11.47 -7.42 -13.60
CA GLY A 4 12.07 -7.04 -12.33
C GLY A 4 12.97 -8.17 -11.80
N ASP A 5 14.18 -7.82 -11.40
CA ASP A 5 15.16 -8.71 -10.79
C ASP A 5 15.52 -8.17 -9.40
N GLY A 6 15.15 -8.92 -8.36
CA GLY A 6 15.37 -8.52 -6.98
C GLY A 6 16.85 -8.53 -6.57
N LEU A 7 17.66 -9.41 -7.15
CA LEU A 7 19.09 -9.47 -6.85
C LEU A 7 19.82 -8.25 -7.44
N VAL A 8 19.51 -7.92 -8.69
CA VAL A 8 20.07 -6.73 -9.33
C VAL A 8 19.67 -5.47 -8.56
N ALA A 9 18.39 -5.34 -8.17
CA ALA A 9 17.92 -4.21 -7.38
C ALA A 9 18.65 -4.10 -6.02
N ALA A 10 18.84 -5.23 -5.32
CA ALA A 10 19.58 -5.25 -4.05
C ALA A 10 21.03 -4.79 -4.21
N LEU A 11 21.73 -5.25 -5.26
CA LEU A 11 23.11 -4.84 -5.55
C LEU A 11 23.22 -3.34 -5.85
N GLN A 12 22.23 -2.75 -6.52
CA GLN A 12 22.21 -1.30 -6.78
C GLN A 12 22.07 -0.49 -5.49
N ILE A 13 21.20 -0.90 -4.56
CA ILE A 13 21.06 -0.23 -3.25
C ILE A 13 22.36 -0.36 -2.45
N LEU A 14 22.99 -1.53 -2.44
CA LEU A 14 24.26 -1.75 -1.73
C LEU A 14 25.41 -0.92 -2.32
N ALA A 15 25.48 -0.81 -3.64
CA ALA A 15 26.46 0.03 -4.32
C ALA A 15 26.34 1.49 -3.90
N GLU A 16 25.09 2.01 -3.84
CA GLU A 16 24.82 3.38 -3.43
C GLU A 16 25.16 3.63 -1.95
N LEU A 17 24.90 2.67 -1.05
CA LEU A 17 25.30 2.77 0.35
C LEU A 17 26.83 2.86 0.51
N VAL A 18 27.58 2.08 -0.27
CA VAL A 18 29.05 2.11 -0.27
C VAL A 18 29.56 3.44 -0.82
N TRP A 19 28.97 3.96 -1.89
CA TRP A 19 29.36 5.23 -2.49
C TRP A 19 29.05 6.43 -1.60
N ALA A 20 27.88 6.45 -0.96
CA ALA A 20 27.48 7.53 -0.07
C ALA A 20 28.26 7.53 1.27
N GLY A 21 28.76 6.37 1.72
CA GLY A 21 29.48 6.24 2.98
C GLY A 21 28.63 6.51 4.22
N ALA A 22 27.30 6.45 4.09
CA ALA A 22 26.32 6.75 5.13
C ALA A 22 25.50 5.50 5.50
N PRO A 23 24.96 5.42 6.73
CA PRO A 23 24.10 4.30 7.13
C PRO A 23 22.80 4.30 6.32
N ALA A 24 22.25 3.11 6.10
CA ALA A 24 21.00 2.93 5.36
C ALA A 24 19.82 3.71 5.98
N SER A 25 19.79 3.84 7.31
CA SER A 25 18.77 4.63 8.02
C SER A 25 18.79 6.12 7.65
N GLU A 26 19.92 6.64 7.20
CA GLU A 26 20.04 8.04 6.77
C GLU A 26 19.78 8.17 5.26
N LEU A 27 20.36 7.26 4.47
CA LEU A 27 20.29 7.33 3.01
C LEU A 27 18.90 6.99 2.48
N LEU A 28 18.24 5.98 3.07
CA LEU A 28 16.94 5.47 2.62
C LEU A 28 15.76 6.23 3.25
N HIS A 29 16.01 7.07 4.26
CA HIS A 29 14.96 7.84 4.94
C HIS A 29 14.75 9.19 4.27
N ARG A 30 13.96 9.19 3.18
CA ARG A 30 13.75 10.38 2.34
C ARG A 30 12.48 11.15 2.62
N PHE A 31 11.53 10.52 3.30
CA PHE A 31 10.29 11.13 3.74
C PHE A 31 9.78 10.36 4.96
N GLU A 32 8.93 11.00 5.77
CA GLU A 32 8.19 10.32 6.82
C GLU A 32 6.97 9.62 6.18
N PRO A 33 6.86 8.28 6.26
CA PRO A 33 5.66 7.59 5.80
C PRO A 33 4.44 8.04 6.59
N LEU A 34 3.33 8.29 5.91
CA LEU A 34 2.06 8.50 6.59
C LEU A 34 1.61 7.22 7.31
N PRO A 35 0.90 7.34 8.44
CA PRO A 35 0.14 6.22 8.99
C PRO A 35 -0.69 5.52 7.91
N GLN A 36 -0.47 4.21 7.77
CA GLN A 36 -1.14 3.40 6.77
C GLN A 36 -1.55 2.05 7.38
N LEU A 37 -2.78 1.64 7.08
CA LEU A 37 -3.31 0.33 7.43
C LEU A 37 -3.66 -0.44 6.16
N LEU A 38 -3.17 -1.68 6.05
CA LEU A 38 -3.54 -2.63 5.01
C LEU A 38 -4.17 -3.87 5.66
N LYS A 39 -5.44 -4.14 5.35
CA LYS A 39 -6.16 -5.35 5.78
C LYS A 39 -6.60 -6.18 4.58
N ASN A 40 -6.30 -7.47 4.61
CA ASN A 40 -6.73 -8.43 3.61
C ASN A 40 -7.99 -9.14 4.10
N VAL A 41 -9.12 -8.89 3.42
CA VAL A 41 -10.41 -9.50 3.76
C VAL A 41 -10.65 -10.69 2.83
N ARG A 42 -10.69 -11.89 3.40
CA ARG A 42 -11.02 -13.10 2.65
C ARG A 42 -12.51 -13.15 2.33
N PHE A 43 -12.87 -13.59 1.13
CA PHE A 43 -14.26 -13.73 0.71
C PHE A 43 -14.46 -15.05 -0.03
N ALA A 44 -15.69 -15.57 0.00
CA ALA A 44 -16.05 -16.82 -0.64
C ALA A 44 -16.88 -16.54 -1.91
N GLY A 45 -16.19 -16.44 -3.05
CA GLY A 45 -16.83 -16.25 -4.36
C GLY A 45 -17.63 -14.96 -4.51
N GLY A 46 -18.30 -14.82 -5.66
CA GLY A 46 -19.07 -13.62 -5.98
C GLY A 46 -18.19 -12.37 -6.13
N LYS A 47 -18.84 -11.20 -6.01
CA LYS A 47 -18.19 -9.89 -6.18
C LYS A 47 -18.60 -8.95 -5.04
N PRO A 48 -18.00 -9.06 -3.85
CA PRO A 48 -18.43 -8.31 -2.68
C PRO A 48 -18.40 -6.79 -2.86
N LEU A 49 -17.46 -6.28 -3.68
CA LEU A 49 -17.36 -4.85 -4.00
C LEU A 49 -18.51 -4.33 -4.88
N GLU A 50 -19.30 -5.20 -5.50
CA GLU A 50 -20.49 -4.80 -6.26
C GLU A 50 -21.74 -4.66 -5.36
N ALA A 51 -21.69 -5.12 -4.10
CA ALA A 51 -22.82 -5.02 -3.18
C ALA A 51 -23.06 -3.56 -2.74
N GLU A 52 -24.31 -3.10 -2.83
CA GLU A 52 -24.67 -1.71 -2.53
C GLU A 52 -24.31 -1.28 -1.10
N ALA A 53 -24.46 -2.18 -0.13
CA ALA A 53 -24.04 -1.91 1.26
C ALA A 53 -22.52 -1.65 1.37
N VAL A 54 -21.70 -2.35 0.58
CA VAL A 54 -20.25 -2.15 0.57
C VAL A 54 -19.90 -0.85 -0.14
N LYS A 55 -20.51 -0.57 -1.30
CA LYS A 55 -20.30 0.70 -2.02
C LYS A 55 -20.65 1.93 -1.17
N ALA A 56 -21.75 1.87 -0.43
CA ALA A 56 -22.19 2.95 0.44
C ALA A 56 -21.14 3.26 1.51
N VAL A 57 -20.63 2.24 2.21
CA VAL A 57 -19.58 2.41 3.23
C VAL A 57 -18.26 2.90 2.63
N ILE A 58 -17.90 2.44 1.43
CA ILE A 58 -16.70 2.93 0.73
C ILE A 58 -16.84 4.43 0.43
N ALA A 59 -17.99 4.87 -0.11
CA ALA A 59 -18.22 6.27 -0.42
C ALA A 59 -18.21 7.17 0.83
N GLU A 60 -18.75 6.69 1.95
CA GLU A 60 -18.69 7.37 3.23
C GLU A 60 -17.25 7.53 3.72
N ALA A 61 -16.45 6.46 3.71
CA ALA A 61 -15.05 6.48 4.10
C ALA A 61 -14.18 7.35 3.18
N GLU A 62 -14.44 7.35 1.87
CA GLU A 62 -13.78 8.25 0.92
C GLU A 62 -14.10 9.72 1.20
N ALA A 63 -15.36 10.04 1.54
CA ALA A 63 -15.76 11.38 1.92
C ALA A 63 -15.09 11.81 3.23
N GLU A 64 -14.97 10.91 4.20
CA GLU A 64 -14.26 11.17 5.45
C GLU A 64 -12.78 11.46 5.19
N LEU A 65 -12.09 10.66 4.38
CA LEU A 65 -10.65 10.83 4.11
C LEU A 65 -10.32 11.96 3.14
N LYS A 66 -11.33 12.61 2.54
CA LYS A 66 -11.13 13.64 1.52
C LYS A 66 -10.24 14.77 2.03
N GLY A 67 -9.07 14.92 1.40
CA GLY A 67 -8.11 15.99 1.68
C GLY A 67 -7.18 15.74 2.88
N LYS A 68 -7.34 14.62 3.60
CA LYS A 68 -6.50 14.22 4.75
C LYS A 68 -5.97 12.78 4.67
N GLY A 69 -6.22 12.10 3.56
CA GLY A 69 -5.86 10.70 3.39
C GLY A 69 -6.34 10.10 2.08
N ARG A 70 -6.18 8.78 1.95
CA ARG A 70 -6.57 8.00 0.77
C ARG A 70 -7.07 6.62 1.18
N LEU A 71 -8.17 6.21 0.53
CA LEU A 71 -8.68 4.83 0.57
C LEU A 71 -8.35 4.14 -0.75
N VAL A 72 -7.83 2.91 -0.70
CA VAL A 72 -7.58 2.07 -1.87
C VAL A 72 -8.13 0.67 -1.58
N ILE A 73 -9.19 0.31 -2.32
CA ILE A 73 -9.83 -1.00 -2.19
C ILE A 73 -9.82 -1.70 -3.54
N ARG A 74 -9.32 -2.94 -3.57
CA ARG A 74 -9.27 -3.75 -4.79
C ARG A 74 -9.28 -5.25 -4.52
N PRO A 75 -9.80 -6.07 -5.44
CA PRO A 75 -9.58 -7.52 -5.36
C PRO A 75 -8.09 -7.85 -5.61
N SER A 76 -7.60 -8.91 -4.97
CA SER A 76 -6.32 -9.52 -5.32
C SER A 76 -6.45 -10.30 -6.64
N GLY A 77 -5.42 -10.21 -7.48
CA GLY A 77 -5.38 -10.93 -8.76
C GLY A 77 -4.89 -12.37 -8.65
N THR A 78 -4.31 -12.74 -7.50
CA THR A 78 -3.66 -14.05 -7.28
C THR A 78 -4.25 -14.81 -6.09
N GLU A 79 -5.08 -14.17 -5.28
CA GLU A 79 -5.62 -14.74 -4.04
C GLU A 79 -7.09 -14.35 -3.86
N PRO A 80 -7.94 -15.16 -3.18
CA PRO A 80 -9.34 -14.84 -2.93
C PRO A 80 -9.50 -13.85 -1.75
N VAL A 81 -8.87 -12.69 -1.86
CA VAL A 81 -8.93 -11.61 -0.86
C VAL A 81 -9.20 -10.26 -1.51
N ILE A 82 -9.90 -9.38 -0.78
CA ILE A 82 -10.00 -7.96 -1.06
C ILE A 82 -8.92 -7.26 -0.23
N ARG A 83 -8.09 -6.45 -0.88
CA ARG A 83 -7.11 -5.60 -0.23
C ARG A 83 -7.78 -4.28 0.10
N VAL A 84 -7.88 -3.97 1.39
CA VAL A 84 -8.42 -2.71 1.91
C VAL A 84 -7.25 -1.95 2.53
N MET A 85 -6.86 -0.84 1.91
CA MET A 85 -5.80 0.03 2.40
C MET A 85 -6.35 1.42 2.67
N ALA A 86 -6.03 1.99 3.82
CA ALA A 86 -6.26 3.39 4.14
C ALA A 86 -4.95 4.02 4.65
N GLU A 87 -4.69 5.27 4.28
CA GLU A 87 -3.61 6.09 4.80
C GLU A 87 -4.14 7.50 5.11
N GLY A 88 -3.58 8.18 6.10
CA GLY A 88 -3.98 9.53 6.48
C GLY A 88 -3.08 10.13 7.55
N ASP A 89 -3.36 11.38 7.91
CA ASP A 89 -2.51 12.17 8.81
C ASP A 89 -2.56 11.73 10.30
N ASP A 90 -3.54 10.89 10.67
CA ASP A 90 -3.76 10.41 12.05
C ASP A 90 -3.55 8.88 12.14
N PRO A 91 -2.72 8.39 13.09
CA PRO A 91 -2.53 6.95 13.33
C PRO A 91 -3.65 6.20 14.06
N ALA A 92 -4.79 6.84 14.38
CA ALA A 92 -5.91 6.27 15.15
C ALA A 92 -6.38 4.85 14.73
#